data_AF-A0A7Y0SIY9-F1
#
_entry.id   AF-A0A7Y0SIY9-F1
#
_cell.length_a   1.000
_cell.length_b   1.000
_cell.length_c   1.000
_cell.angle_alpha   90.00
_cell.angle_beta   90.00
_cell.angle_gamma   90.00
#
_symmetry.space_group_name_H-M   'P 1'
#
loop_
_entity.id
_entity.type
_entity.pdbx_description
1 polymer ?
#
loop_
_entity_poly.entity_id
_entity_poly.type
_entity_poly.pdbx_seq_one_letter_code
_entity_poly.pdbx_strand_id
1 'polypeptide(L)' 'PYIFISGHKHPRLSIHRGAKKRKGEYFGPYPDSGAVRETLHLLQKIFPVRQCEDTVYSNRTRPCLMYQIGRCAGPCVDT' A
#
# COMPACT_ATOMS: atom_id res chain seq x y z
N PRO A 1 -3.10 -15.05 6.21
CA PRO A 1 -2.46 -13.78 5.74
C PRO A 1 -3.47 -12.64 5.85
N TYR A 2 -3.02 -11.41 6.08
CA TYR A 2 -3.90 -10.25 6.18
C TYR A 2 -3.61 -9.27 5.03
N ILE A 3 -4.64 -8.55 4.61
CA ILE A 3 -4.47 -7.28 3.89
C ILE A 3 -4.36 -6.19 4.95
N PHE A 4 -3.33 -5.36 4.87
CA PHE A 4 -3.07 -4.27 5.79
C PHE A 4 -3.19 -2.93 5.07
N ILE A 5 -3.98 -2.04 5.65
CA ILE A 5 -4.12 -0.65 5.23
C ILE A 5 -3.41 0.22 6.28
N SER A 6 -2.33 0.89 5.89
CA SER A 6 -1.57 1.73 6.84
C SER A 6 -2.38 2.92 7.34
N GLY A 7 -2.32 3.25 8.62
CA GLY A 7 -2.99 4.41 9.22
C GLY A 7 -2.36 5.78 8.92
N HIS A 8 -1.73 5.95 7.76
CA HIS A 8 -1.09 7.19 7.32
C HIS A 8 -2.09 8.04 6.52
N LYS A 9 -1.92 9.38 6.48
CA LYS A 9 -2.80 10.33 5.75
C LYS A 9 -3.11 9.85 4.33
N HIS A 10 -2.07 9.43 3.63
CA HIS A 10 -2.19 8.68 2.38
C HIS A 10 -1.95 7.21 2.71
N PRO A 11 -2.96 6.34 2.72
CA PRO A 11 -2.76 4.94 3.13
C PRO A 11 -2.02 4.14 2.05
N ARG A 12 -1.34 3.06 2.48
CA ARG A 12 -0.72 2.03 1.63
C ARG A 12 -1.42 0.70 1.87
N LEU A 13 -1.66 -0.04 0.79
CA LEU A 13 -2.11 -1.43 0.84
C LEU A 13 -0.92 -2.39 0.79
N SER A 14 -0.87 -3.37 1.70
CA SER A 14 0.19 -4.38 1.72
C SER A 14 -0.28 -5.70 2.35
N ILE A 15 0.50 -6.76 2.17
CA ILE A 15 0.25 -8.03 2.87
C ILE A 15 0.93 -7.98 4.23
N HIS A 16 0.21 -8.41 5.26
CA HIS A 16 0.75 -8.59 6.60
C HIS A 16 0.69 -10.05 7.05
N ARG A 17 1.74 -10.48 7.75
CA ARG A 17 1.86 -11.79 8.39
C ARG A 17 2.34 -11.61 9.84
N GLY A 18 1.87 -12.48 10.74
CA GLY A 18 2.24 -12.44 12.16
C GLY A 18 1.44 -11.42 12.97
N ALA A 19 2.00 -11.01 14.11
CA ALA A 19 1.33 -10.15 15.09
C ALA A 19 0.98 -8.75 14.53
N LYS A 20 -0.20 -8.23 14.90
CA LYS A 20 -0.72 -6.93 14.45
C LYS A 20 -0.07 -5.77 15.24
N LYS A 21 1.17 -5.41 14.89
CA LYS A 21 1.97 -4.39 15.60
C LYS A 21 1.91 -2.99 14.97
N ARG A 22 1.56 -2.88 13.68
CA ARG A 22 1.57 -1.61 12.95
C ARG A 22 0.21 -0.92 13.07
N LYS A 23 0.20 0.41 13.14
CA LYS A 23 -1.04 1.19 13.18
C LYS A 23 -1.74 1.16 11.82
N GLY A 24 -3.00 0.77 11.80
CA GLY A 24 -3.81 0.65 10.59
C GLY A 24 -4.83 -0.46 10.71
N GLU A 25 -5.47 -0.75 9.59
CA GLU A 25 -6.56 -1.73 9.53
C GLU A 25 -6.04 -3.06 8.96
N TYR A 26 -6.52 -4.15 9.54
CA TYR A 26 -6.12 -5.51 9.18
C TYR A 26 -7.36 -6.31 8.76
N PHE A 27 -7.42 -6.68 7.49
CA PHE A 27 -8.48 -7.50 6.93
C PHE A 27 -8.01 -8.95 6.79
N GLY A 28 -8.80 -9.90 7.32
CA GLY A 28 -8.47 -11.32 7.39
C GLY A 28 -8.58 -11.89 8.83
N PRO A 29 -7.99 -13.06 9.12
CA PRO A 29 -7.02 -13.79 8.30
C PRO A 29 -7.69 -14.51 7.12
N TYR A 30 -7.10 -14.39 5.94
CA TYR A 30 -7.51 -15.15 4.77
C TYR A 30 -6.84 -16.53 4.72
N PRO A 31 -7.54 -17.58 4.25
CA PRO A 31 -7.02 -18.94 4.20
C PRO A 31 -5.95 -19.12 3.11
N ASP A 32 -6.13 -18.48 1.95
CA ASP A 32 -5.20 -18.56 0.83
C ASP A 32 -4.31 -17.30 0.72
N SER A 33 -3.00 -17.51 0.62
CA SER A 33 -2.03 -16.44 0.42
C SER A 33 -1.84 -16.03 -1.05
N GLY A 34 -2.16 -16.92 -1.99
CA GLY A 34 -2.16 -16.66 -3.43
C GLY A 34 -3.26 -15.67 -3.79
N ALA A 35 -4.52 -16.01 -3.48
CA ALA A 35 -5.66 -15.13 -3.69
C ALA A 35 -5.48 -13.72 -3.07
N VAL A 36 -4.86 -13.60 -1.89
CA VAL A 36 -4.55 -12.31 -1.27
C VAL A 36 -3.56 -11.48 -2.10
N ARG A 37 -2.52 -12.11 -2.66
CA ARG A 37 -1.55 -11.42 -3.53
C ARG A 37 -2.19 -10.94 -4.81
N GLU A 38 -3.00 -11.77 -5.46
CA GLU A 38 -3.71 -11.41 -6.68
C GLU A 38 -4.69 -10.26 -6.42
N THR A 39 -5.48 -10.37 -5.35
CA THR A 39 -6.41 -9.32 -4.93
C THR A 39 -5.67 -8.01 -4.66
N LEU A 40 -4.57 -8.05 -3.90
CA LEU A 40 -3.76 -6.85 -3.62
C LEU A 40 -3.21 -6.22 -4.91
N HIS A 41 -2.70 -7.03 -5.84
CA HIS A 41 -2.18 -6.56 -7.10
C HIS A 41 -3.27 -5.88 -7.95
N LEU A 42 -4.48 -6.46 -7.97
CA LEU A 42 -5.63 -5.91 -8.65
C LEU A 42 -6.08 -4.58 -8.04
N LEU A 43 -6.20 -4.52 -6.70
CA LEU A 43 -6.52 -3.28 -5.98
C LEU A 43 -5.51 -2.17 -6.29
N GLN A 44 -4.20 -2.48 -6.26
CA GLN A 44 -3.13 -1.54 -6.58
C GLN A 44 -3.09 -1.10 -8.05
N LYS A 45 -3.77 -1.83 -8.95
CA LYS A 45 -3.90 -1.46 -10.36
C LYS A 45 -5.11 -0.56 -10.61
N ILE A 46 -6.21 -0.83 -9.90
CA ILE A 46 -7.48 -0.10 -10.07
C ILE A 46 -7.44 1.24 -9.34
N PHE A 47 -6.89 1.25 -8.12
CA PHE A 47 -6.85 2.44 -7.29
C PHE A 47 -5.44 3.03 -7.30
N PRO A 48 -5.26 4.34 -7.58
CA PRO A 48 -3.95 5.01 -7.60
C PRO A 48 -3.43 5.28 -6.18
N VAL A 49 -3.36 4.24 -5.36
CA VAL A 49 -2.94 4.29 -3.96
C VAL A 49 -1.42 4.18 -3.88
N ARG A 50 -0.80 4.88 -2.92
CA ARG A 50 0.65 4.78 -2.73
C ARG A 50 1.07 3.37 -2.29
N GLN A 51 2.25 2.97 -2.73
CA GLN A 51 2.85 1.68 -2.39
C GLN A 51 4.20 1.80 -1.66
N CYS A 52 4.75 3.01 -1.57
CA CYS A 52 6.00 3.29 -0.88
C CYS A 52 5.87 3.17 0.64
N GLU A 53 6.98 2.83 1.29
CA GLU A 53 7.06 2.88 2.76
C GLU A 53 7.05 4.32 3.27
N ASP A 54 6.69 4.52 4.53
CA ASP A 54 6.59 5.85 5.14
C ASP A 54 7.91 6.62 5.10
N THR A 55 9.04 5.92 5.33
CA THR A 55 10.38 6.52 5.24
C THR A 55 10.69 7.00 3.82
N VAL A 56 10.31 6.22 2.80
CA VAL A 56 10.48 6.61 1.39
C VAL A 56 9.54 7.76 1.05
N TYR A 57 8.30 7.70 1.52
CA TYR A 57 7.29 8.73 1.31
C TYR A 57 7.77 10.11 1.82
N SER A 58 8.31 10.17 3.05
CA SER A 58 8.70 11.44 3.67
C SER A 58 9.98 12.06 3.10
N ASN A 59 10.81 11.28 2.40
CA ASN A 59 12.11 11.74 1.89
C ASN A 59 12.14 11.91 0.37
N ARG A 60 10.98 11.85 -0.31
CA ARG A 60 10.90 11.96 -1.77
C ARG A 60 10.80 13.41 -2.20
N THR A 61 11.68 13.80 -3.11
CA THR A 61 11.66 15.12 -3.79
C THR A 61 11.18 15.04 -5.24
N ARG A 62 11.12 13.83 -5.81
CA ARG A 62 10.66 13.56 -7.18
C ARG A 62 9.69 12.38 -7.21
N PRO A 63 8.65 12.41 -8.07
CA PRO A 63 7.69 11.32 -8.16
C PRO A 63 8.38 10.01 -8.57
N CYS A 64 7.85 8.89 -8.07
CA CYS A 64 8.39 7.56 -8.36
C CYS A 64 7.80 6.96 -9.65
N LEU A 65 8.36 5.84 -10.10
CA LEU A 65 7.87 5.12 -11.28
C LEU A 65 6.38 4.80 -11.21
N MET A 66 5.85 4.45 -10.03
CA MET A 66 4.42 4.13 -9.85
C MET A 66 3.51 5.30 -10.20
N TYR A 67 3.95 6.55 -9.96
CA TYR A 67 3.21 7.73 -10.41
C TYR A 67 3.26 7.86 -11.94
N GLN A 68 4.45 7.70 -12.53
CA GLN A 68 4.66 7.84 -13.97
C GLN A 68 3.85 6.84 -14.80
N ILE A 69 3.61 5.63 -14.27
CA ILE A 69 2.79 4.59 -14.92
C ILE A 69 1.31 4.63 -14.50
N GLY A 70 0.87 5.67 -13.77
CA GLY A 70 -0.53 5.86 -13.37
C GLY A 70 -1.04 4.92 -12.27
N ARG A 71 -0.15 4.26 -11.51
CA ARG A 71 -0.50 3.35 -10.40
C ARG A 71 -0.46 4.00 -9.01
N CYS A 72 -0.11 5.27 -8.94
CA CYS A 72 -0.06 6.04 -7.70
C CYS A 72 -0.41 7.50 -8.02
N ALA A 73 -1.18 8.17 -7.16
CA ALA A 73 -1.54 9.57 -7.34
C ALA A 73 -0.42 10.58 -7.02
N GLY A 74 0.80 10.11 -6.68
CA GLY A 74 1.93 11.01 -6.43
C GLY A 74 1.94 11.82 -5.12
N PRO A 75 1.16 11.50 -4.07
CA PRO A 75 0.95 12.42 -2.94
C PRO A 75 2.20 12.65 -2.07
N CYS A 76 3.31 11.96 -2.35
CA CYS A 76 4.58 12.17 -1.67
C CYS A 76 5.35 13.40 -2.15
N VAL A 77 4.96 14.00 -3.28
CA VAL A 77 5.58 15.22 -3.83
C VAL A 77 4.55 16.29 -4.20
N ASP A 78 3.29 15.90 -4.40
CA ASP A 78 2.19 16.81 -4.71
C ASP A 78 1.53 17.29 -3.40
N THR A 79 2.08 18.36 -2.81
CA THR A 79 1.50 19.07 -1.66
C THR A 79 1.40 20.56 -1.93
#